data_AF-D1AF09-F1
#
_entry.id   AF-D1AF09-F1
#
_cell.length_a   1.000
_cell.length_b   1.000
_cell.length_c   1.000
_cell.angle_alpha   90.00
_cell.angle_beta   90.00
_cell.angle_gamma   90.00
#
_symmetry.space_group_name_H-M   'P 1'
#
loop_
_entity.id
_entity.type
_entity.pdbx_description
1 polymer ?
#
loop_
_entity_poly.entity_id
_entity_poly.type
_entity_poly.pdbx_seq_one_letter_code
_entity_poly.pdbx_strand_id
1 'polypeptide(L)'
;MRLPAGPLVAPLLVLMLPALGACALFTDAEPKIPPLVWESGDARLIDPRSATVPPQESLPARLVLYRFLRGVAAGDVRVCGYLIPEYEQDAFGAVGGCRSGLAAERRRLGARTLAALRGVTVPMARRGPGDNEMTVRFGDLRWRTAPPEPAGLLAERFVLRRVGGRWRIAA
;
A
#
# COMPACT_ATOMS: atom_id res chain seq x y z
N MET A 1 -38.50 10.35 -40.50
CA MET A 1 -37.77 11.56 -40.94
C MET A 1 -36.28 11.36 -40.70
N ARG A 2 -35.49 11.39 -41.78
CA ARG A 2 -34.08 11.78 -41.94
C ARG A 2 -33.06 11.54 -40.79
N LEU A 3 -32.11 10.63 -41.04
CA LEU A 3 -30.66 10.69 -40.67
C LEU A 3 -30.01 11.93 -41.34
N PRO A 4 -28.77 12.44 -41.02
CA PRO A 4 -27.57 11.63 -40.71
C PRO A 4 -26.37 12.29 -39.93
N ALA A 5 -25.34 11.46 -39.72
CA ALA A 5 -23.89 11.68 -39.96
C ALA A 5 -23.11 12.89 -39.41
N GLY A 6 -21.91 12.60 -38.89
CA GLY A 6 -20.79 13.55 -38.87
C GLY A 6 -19.59 13.10 -38.02
N PRO A 7 -18.48 12.63 -38.63
CA PRO A 7 -17.24 12.21 -37.96
C PRO A 7 -16.22 13.36 -37.87
N LEU A 8 -15.22 13.27 -36.99
CA LEU A 8 -14.01 14.12 -37.08
C LEU A 8 -12.75 13.34 -36.73
N VAL A 9 -12.04 12.99 -37.81
CA VAL A 9 -10.63 12.59 -37.87
C VAL A 9 -9.78 13.85 -37.65
N ALA A 10 -8.69 13.76 -36.89
CA ALA A 10 -7.69 14.83 -36.82
C ALA A 10 -6.28 14.29 -37.12
N PRO A 11 -5.45 14.99 -37.90
CA PRO A 11 -4.32 14.43 -38.62
C PRO A 11 -2.95 14.78 -38.01
N LEU A 12 -1.99 13.95 -38.42
CA LEU A 12 -0.53 14.13 -38.43
C LEU A 12 -0.12 15.56 -38.81
N LEU A 13 0.82 16.16 -38.08
CA LEU A 13 1.53 17.36 -38.51
C LEU A 13 3.03 17.24 -38.23
N VAL A 14 3.75 17.07 -39.35
CA VAL A 14 5.20 17.06 -39.52
C VAL A 14 5.69 18.49 -39.72
N LEU A 15 6.68 18.94 -38.97
CA LEU A 15 7.55 20.10 -39.25
C LEU A 15 8.72 20.05 -38.26
N MET A 16 9.98 20.40 -38.52
CA MET A 16 10.81 20.72 -39.69
C MET A 16 12.22 20.87 -39.09
N LEU A 17 13.24 20.20 -39.64
CA LEU A 17 14.65 20.41 -39.29
C LEU A 17 15.18 21.68 -39.99
N PRO A 18 15.99 22.51 -39.30
CA PRO A 18 17.00 23.32 -39.96
C PRO A 18 18.40 22.76 -39.65
N ALA A 19 19.11 22.43 -40.72
CA ALA A 19 20.55 22.33 -40.74
C ALA A 19 21.17 23.74 -40.71
N LEU A 20 22.36 23.88 -40.08
CA LEU A 20 23.48 24.73 -40.52
C LEU A 20 24.60 24.72 -39.46
N GLY A 21 25.85 24.51 -39.90
CA GLY A 21 26.95 25.30 -39.37
C GLY A 21 28.17 24.57 -38.80
N ALA A 22 29.19 24.45 -39.64
CA ALA A 22 30.59 24.81 -39.39
C ALA A 22 31.51 23.91 -38.52
N CYS A 23 32.65 23.59 -39.14
CA CYS A 23 33.86 22.99 -38.58
C CYS A 23 34.53 23.86 -37.50
N ALA A 24 35.12 23.21 -36.50
CA ALA A 24 36.40 23.62 -35.94
C ALA A 24 37.09 22.42 -35.27
N LEU A 25 38.21 21.99 -35.87
CA LEU A 25 39.34 21.41 -35.13
C LEU A 25 39.64 22.33 -33.93
N PHE A 26 39.85 21.81 -32.73
CA PHE A 26 40.90 22.29 -31.80
C PHE A 26 41.05 21.32 -30.62
N THR A 27 42.24 20.72 -30.56
CA THR A 27 43.05 20.38 -29.37
C THR A 27 42.53 19.40 -28.31
N ASP A 28 43.22 18.25 -28.33
CA ASP A 28 43.68 17.47 -27.18
C ASP A 28 43.86 18.30 -25.90
N ALA A 29 43.05 17.97 -24.89
CA ALA A 29 43.32 18.25 -23.49
C ALA A 29 42.63 17.16 -22.68
N GLU A 30 43.40 16.10 -22.41
CA GLU A 30 43.09 15.04 -21.46
C GLU A 30 42.49 15.63 -20.17
N PRO A 31 41.21 15.34 -19.85
CA PRO A 31 40.65 15.76 -18.58
C PRO A 31 41.32 14.93 -17.50
N LYS A 32 42.29 15.52 -16.81
CA LYS A 32 42.87 14.97 -15.59
C LYS A 32 41.78 15.03 -14.51
N ILE A 33 40.91 14.02 -14.51
CA ILE A 33 39.87 13.82 -13.49
C ILE A 33 40.62 13.73 -12.16
N PRO A 34 40.46 14.67 -11.22
CA PRO A 34 41.00 14.50 -9.88
C PRO A 34 40.38 13.22 -9.31
N PRO A 35 41.15 12.35 -8.64
CA PRO A 35 40.57 11.13 -8.08
C PRO A 35 39.40 11.55 -7.21
N LEU A 36 38.21 11.07 -7.57
CA LEU A 36 37.03 11.17 -6.74
C LEU A 36 37.41 10.46 -5.45
N VAL A 37 37.81 11.25 -4.46
CA VAL A 37 37.91 10.83 -3.08
C VAL A 37 36.47 10.41 -2.77
N TRP A 38 36.24 9.10 -2.75
CA TRP A 38 35.06 8.55 -2.11
C TRP A 38 35.27 8.83 -0.63
N GLU A 39 35.01 10.08 -0.21
CA GLU A 39 34.53 10.32 1.14
C GLU A 39 33.36 9.36 1.29
N SER A 40 33.59 8.35 2.12
CA SER A 40 32.59 7.38 2.52
C SER A 40 31.51 8.16 3.24
N GLY A 41 30.62 8.73 2.44
CA GLY A 41 29.42 9.41 2.87
C GLY A 41 28.66 8.42 3.71
N ASP A 42 28.60 8.76 5.01
CA ASP A 42 27.74 8.19 6.03
C ASP A 42 26.64 7.31 5.45
N ALA A 43 26.65 6.03 5.84
CA ALA A 43 25.59 5.06 5.60
C ALA A 43 24.29 5.38 6.38
N ARG A 44 23.91 6.67 6.40
CA ARG A 44 22.72 7.22 7.06
C ARG A 44 21.72 7.85 6.09
N LEU A 45 21.77 7.47 4.81
CA LEU A 45 20.55 7.41 3.99
C LEU A 45 19.66 6.24 4.47
N ILE A 46 19.38 6.20 5.77
CA ILE A 46 18.29 5.44 6.35
C ILE A 46 17.06 6.22 5.96
N ASP A 47 16.27 5.72 5.01
CA ASP A 47 14.90 6.18 4.83
C ASP A 47 14.20 6.08 6.21
N PRO A 48 13.90 7.21 6.89
CA PRO A 48 13.34 7.18 8.24
C PRO A 48 11.93 6.57 8.25
N ARG A 49 11.31 6.40 7.08
CA ARG A 49 9.96 5.87 6.87
C ARG A 49 9.93 4.36 6.67
N SER A 50 11.09 3.71 6.50
CA SER A 50 11.19 2.25 6.31
C SER A 50 11.71 1.49 7.54
N ALA A 51 11.96 2.19 8.65
CA ALA A 51 12.45 1.57 9.88
C ALA A 51 11.45 0.54 10.40
N THR A 52 11.88 -0.74 10.40
CA THR A 52 11.20 -1.81 11.11
C THR A 52 11.16 -1.45 12.59
N VAL A 53 9.96 -1.36 13.15
CA VAL A 53 9.75 -0.99 14.55
C VAL A 53 10.09 -2.19 15.43
N PRO A 54 10.69 -1.99 16.62
CA PRO A 54 10.96 -3.08 17.56
C PRO A 54 9.71 -3.96 17.76
N PRO A 55 9.88 -5.30 17.86
CA PRO A 55 8.74 -6.22 17.96
C PRO A 55 7.78 -5.92 19.12
N GLN A 56 8.30 -5.40 20.22
CA GLN A 56 7.56 -5.04 21.44
C GLN A 56 6.66 -3.82 21.21
N GLU A 57 7.17 -2.79 20.56
CA GLU A 57 6.43 -1.55 20.27
C GLU A 57 5.31 -1.77 19.24
N SER A 58 5.57 -2.61 18.24
CA SER A 58 4.58 -2.94 17.21
C SER A 58 3.54 -3.96 17.66
N LEU A 59 3.76 -4.69 18.77
CA LEU A 59 2.91 -5.80 19.21
C LEU A 59 1.43 -5.42 19.38
N PRO A 60 1.06 -4.31 20.06
CA PRO A 60 -0.34 -3.97 20.25
C PRO A 60 -1.07 -3.68 18.93
N ALA A 61 -0.38 -3.04 17.97
CA ALA A 61 -0.90 -2.78 16.64
C ALA A 61 -1.09 -4.09 15.85
N ARG A 62 -0.04 -4.94 15.79
CA ARG A 62 -0.09 -6.24 15.10
C ARG A 62 -1.20 -7.14 15.63
N LEU A 63 -1.45 -7.09 16.94
CA LEU A 63 -2.50 -7.88 17.58
C LEU A 63 -3.92 -7.46 17.13
N VAL A 64 -4.14 -6.17 16.89
CA VAL A 64 -5.42 -5.67 16.35
C VAL A 64 -5.69 -6.24 14.96
N LEU A 65 -4.71 -6.15 14.05
CA LEU A 65 -4.85 -6.71 12.70
C LEU A 65 -5.03 -8.24 12.75
N TYR A 66 -4.24 -8.94 13.57
CA TYR A 66 -4.38 -10.38 13.76
C TYR A 66 -5.80 -10.77 14.21
N ARG A 67 -6.34 -10.09 15.22
CA ARG A 67 -7.68 -10.37 15.75
C ARG A 67 -8.77 -10.04 14.74
N PHE A 68 -8.62 -8.94 14.00
CA PHE A 68 -9.53 -8.58 12.92
C PHE A 68 -9.58 -9.66 11.85
N LEU A 69 -8.43 -10.05 11.25
CA LEU A 69 -8.39 -11.03 10.16
C LEU A 69 -8.93 -12.41 10.60
N ARG A 70 -8.55 -12.88 11.79
CA ARG A 70 -9.06 -14.14 12.36
C ARG A 70 -10.56 -14.07 12.63
N GLY A 71 -11.06 -12.96 13.17
CA GLY A 71 -12.47 -12.81 13.47
C GLY A 71 -13.34 -12.60 12.23
N VAL A 72 -12.84 -11.96 11.17
CA VAL A 72 -13.47 -11.96 9.84
C VAL A 72 -13.66 -13.40 9.34
N ALA A 73 -12.63 -14.24 9.46
CA ALA A 73 -12.75 -15.65 9.08
C ALA A 73 -13.83 -16.40 9.87
N ALA A 74 -13.96 -16.08 11.17
CA ALA A 74 -14.95 -16.63 12.08
C ALA A 74 -16.36 -16.03 11.91
N GLY A 75 -16.49 -14.87 11.24
CA GLY A 75 -17.75 -14.11 11.20
C GLY A 75 -18.09 -13.42 12.52
N ASP A 76 -17.09 -13.09 13.34
CA ASP A 76 -17.28 -12.43 14.63
C ASP A 76 -17.51 -10.93 14.45
N VAL A 77 -18.74 -10.47 14.65
CA VAL A 77 -19.13 -9.05 14.51
C VAL A 77 -18.37 -8.12 15.46
N ARG A 78 -17.78 -8.63 16.55
CA ARG A 78 -17.00 -7.83 17.50
C ARG A 78 -15.75 -7.22 16.87
N VAL A 79 -15.26 -7.79 15.75
CA VAL A 79 -14.09 -7.24 15.04
C VAL A 79 -14.33 -5.85 14.45
N CYS A 80 -15.58 -5.45 14.24
CA CYS A 80 -15.91 -4.09 13.79
C CYS A 80 -15.43 -3.02 14.78
N GLY A 81 -15.25 -3.36 16.07
CA GLY A 81 -14.67 -2.45 17.06
C GLY A 81 -13.18 -2.13 16.84
N TYR A 82 -12.51 -2.83 15.93
CA TYR A 82 -11.14 -2.55 15.52
C TYR A 82 -11.04 -1.54 14.39
N LEU A 83 -12.15 -1.13 13.78
CA LEU A 83 -12.15 -0.24 12.63
C LEU A 83 -12.34 1.22 13.06
N ILE A 84 -11.77 2.15 12.32
CA ILE A 84 -12.18 3.55 12.37
C ILE A 84 -13.34 3.80 11.40
N PRO A 85 -14.18 4.83 11.62
CA PRO A 85 -15.28 5.20 10.73
C PRO A 85 -14.90 5.33 9.26
N GLU A 86 -13.73 5.89 8.97
CA GLU A 86 -13.22 6.14 7.62
C GLU A 86 -13.00 4.82 6.87
N TYR A 87 -12.36 3.85 7.52
CA TYR A 87 -12.20 2.51 6.94
C TYR A 87 -13.53 1.78 6.78
N GLU A 88 -14.49 1.96 7.68
CA GLU A 88 -15.82 1.38 7.52
C GLU A 88 -16.54 1.95 6.29
N GLN A 89 -16.42 3.24 6.06
CA GLN A 89 -16.95 3.91 4.88
C GLN A 89 -16.36 3.32 3.60
N ASP A 90 -15.04 3.10 3.56
CA ASP A 90 -14.35 2.59 2.37
C ASP A 90 -14.64 1.11 2.12
N ALA A 91 -14.57 0.28 3.17
CA ALA A 91 -14.70 -1.17 3.05
C ALA A 91 -16.14 -1.67 3.00
N PHE A 92 -17.09 -0.96 3.63
CA PHE A 92 -18.49 -1.36 3.75
C PHE A 92 -19.48 -0.36 3.16
N GLY A 93 -19.02 0.79 2.65
CA GLY A 93 -19.84 1.81 2.00
C GLY A 93 -20.57 2.76 2.95
N ALA A 94 -20.41 2.60 4.27
CA ALA A 94 -21.04 3.44 5.28
C ALA A 94 -20.25 3.45 6.61
N VAL A 95 -20.19 4.59 7.28
CA VAL A 95 -19.79 4.66 8.70
C VAL A 95 -20.71 3.77 9.54
N GLY A 96 -20.15 2.89 10.37
CA GLY A 96 -20.88 1.88 11.12
C GLY A 96 -21.34 0.67 10.29
N GLY A 97 -21.04 0.64 8.99
CA GLY A 97 -21.49 -0.38 8.03
C GLY A 97 -20.91 -1.78 8.28
N CYS A 98 -19.84 -1.92 9.05
CA CYS A 98 -19.22 -3.22 9.31
C CYS A 98 -20.19 -4.21 9.97
N ARG A 99 -20.99 -3.77 10.95
CA ARG A 99 -21.84 -4.70 11.73
C ARG A 99 -22.92 -5.36 10.88
N SER A 100 -23.53 -4.60 9.97
CA SER A 100 -24.54 -5.10 9.04
C SER A 100 -23.93 -5.74 7.79
N GLY A 101 -22.77 -5.26 7.34
CA GLY A 101 -22.11 -5.68 6.10
C GLY A 101 -21.16 -6.86 6.21
N LEU A 102 -20.64 -7.19 7.41
CA LEU A 102 -19.59 -8.20 7.59
C LEU A 102 -19.98 -9.57 7.02
N ALA A 103 -21.22 -10.01 7.20
CA ALA A 103 -21.67 -11.29 6.68
C ALA A 103 -21.66 -11.34 5.14
N ALA A 104 -22.00 -10.23 4.48
CA ALA A 104 -21.99 -10.11 3.03
C ALA A 104 -20.55 -10.11 2.49
N GLU A 105 -19.68 -9.28 3.06
CA GLU A 105 -18.27 -9.21 2.65
C GLU A 105 -17.53 -10.53 2.90
N ARG A 106 -17.81 -11.19 4.03
CA ARG A 106 -17.25 -12.50 4.32
C ARG A 106 -17.65 -13.56 3.28
N ARG A 107 -18.88 -13.50 2.73
CA ARG A 107 -19.29 -14.42 1.65
C ARG A 107 -18.48 -14.20 0.37
N ARG A 108 -18.08 -12.95 0.07
CA ARG A 108 -17.26 -12.62 -1.11
C ARG A 108 -15.84 -13.21 -1.03
N LEU A 109 -15.28 -13.37 0.17
CA LEU A 109 -13.93 -13.90 0.36
C LEU A 109 -13.78 -15.38 -0.09
N GLY A 110 -14.88 -16.16 -0.11
CA GLY A 110 -14.84 -17.56 -0.51
C GLY A 110 -14.12 -18.49 0.49
N ALA A 111 -14.30 -19.80 0.34
CA ALA A 111 -13.85 -20.78 1.35
C ALA A 111 -12.32 -20.85 1.52
N ARG A 112 -11.56 -20.76 0.42
CA ARG A 112 -10.09 -20.83 0.43
C ARG A 112 -9.47 -19.67 1.22
N THR A 113 -9.91 -18.45 0.95
CA THR A 113 -9.47 -17.24 1.66
C THR A 113 -9.83 -17.30 3.13
N LEU A 114 -11.06 -17.71 3.47
CA LEU A 114 -11.45 -17.87 4.87
C LEU A 114 -10.58 -18.90 5.59
N ALA A 115 -10.19 -20.00 4.94
CA ALA A 115 -9.25 -20.97 5.50
C ALA A 115 -7.85 -20.38 5.72
N ALA A 116 -7.35 -19.58 4.78
CA ALA A 116 -6.08 -18.88 4.90
C ALA A 116 -6.08 -17.87 6.06
N LEU A 117 -7.16 -17.08 6.20
CA LEU A 117 -7.33 -16.13 7.29
C LEU A 117 -7.39 -16.82 8.66
N ARG A 118 -7.93 -18.04 8.76
CA ARG A 118 -7.85 -18.84 10.00
C ARG A 118 -6.43 -19.24 10.36
N GLY A 119 -5.47 -19.18 9.45
CA GLY A 119 -4.07 -19.53 9.69
C GLY A 119 -3.11 -18.35 9.68
N VAL A 120 -3.61 -17.11 9.58
CA VAL A 120 -2.78 -15.92 9.41
C VAL A 120 -2.11 -15.49 10.72
N THR A 121 -0.91 -14.95 10.61
CA THR A 121 -0.16 -14.28 11.68
C THR A 121 0.45 -12.98 11.17
N VAL A 122 0.68 -12.03 12.08
CA VAL A 122 1.22 -10.69 11.78
C VAL A 122 2.57 -10.54 12.48
N PRO A 123 3.68 -10.97 11.86
CA PRO A 123 4.98 -11.03 12.53
C PRO A 123 5.62 -9.64 12.68
N MET A 124 5.38 -8.74 11.74
CA MET A 124 6.04 -7.44 11.66
C MET A 124 5.06 -6.32 11.31
N ALA A 125 5.42 -5.11 11.71
CA ALA A 125 4.83 -3.86 11.26
C ALA A 125 5.95 -2.83 11.15
N ARG A 126 5.78 -1.89 10.22
CA ARG A 126 6.71 -0.78 10.00
C ARG A 126 6.07 0.50 10.49
N ARG A 127 6.88 1.54 10.71
CA ARG A 127 6.33 2.87 11.00
C ARG A 127 5.46 3.33 9.82
N GLY A 128 4.29 3.86 10.13
CA GLY A 128 3.35 4.42 9.17
C GLY A 128 3.72 5.84 8.74
N PRO A 129 2.93 6.44 7.82
CA PRO A 129 3.18 7.79 7.35
C PRO A 129 2.91 8.87 8.42
N GLY A 130 2.03 8.62 9.40
CA GLY A 130 1.81 9.49 10.55
C GLY A 130 2.54 9.07 11.84
N ASP A 131 2.71 10.03 12.77
CA ASP A 131 3.44 9.86 14.04
C ASP A 131 2.85 8.82 15.01
N ASN A 132 1.64 8.32 14.73
CA ASN A 132 0.95 7.31 15.53
C ASN A 132 0.38 6.18 14.66
N GLU A 133 1.06 5.91 13.56
CA GLU A 133 0.64 4.91 12.59
C GLU A 133 1.67 3.80 12.45
N MET A 134 1.15 2.60 12.19
CA MET A 134 1.92 1.42 11.85
C MET A 134 1.36 0.84 10.56
N THR A 135 2.24 0.43 9.67
CA THR A 135 1.88 -0.17 8.40
C THR A 135 2.23 -1.64 8.39
N VAL A 136 1.30 -2.48 7.95
CA VAL A 136 1.53 -3.90 7.65
C VAL A 136 1.21 -4.13 6.18
N ARG A 137 2.18 -4.59 5.38
CA ARG A 137 1.91 -4.96 3.99
C ARG A 137 1.28 -6.33 3.94
N PHE A 138 0.44 -6.60 2.94
CA PHE A 138 -0.13 -7.93 2.74
C PHE A 138 0.95 -9.00 2.62
N GLY A 139 2.02 -8.72 1.88
CA GLY A 139 3.18 -9.61 1.74
C GLY A 139 3.99 -9.83 3.03
N ASP A 140 3.81 -8.99 4.05
CA ASP A 140 4.45 -9.17 5.37
C ASP A 140 3.62 -10.10 6.29
N LEU A 141 2.41 -10.47 5.89
CA LEU A 141 1.56 -11.44 6.59
C LEU A 141 2.13 -12.85 6.40
N ARG A 142 2.08 -13.64 7.48
CA ARG A 142 2.48 -15.05 7.43
C ARG A 142 1.26 -15.94 7.41
N TRP A 143 1.23 -16.84 6.44
CA TRP A 143 0.11 -17.72 6.16
C TRP A 143 0.48 -19.17 6.44
N ARG A 144 -0.44 -19.92 7.09
CA ARG A 144 -0.29 -21.36 7.27
C ARG A 144 -0.55 -22.15 5.97
N THR A 145 -1.39 -21.59 5.10
CA THR A 145 -1.71 -22.13 3.78
C THR A 145 -1.26 -21.12 2.72
N ALA A 146 -1.49 -21.41 1.44
CA ALA A 146 -1.25 -20.43 0.38
C ALA A 146 -1.94 -19.10 0.69
N PRO A 147 -1.26 -17.95 0.48
CA PRO A 147 -1.86 -16.63 0.63
C PRO A 147 -3.02 -16.46 -0.38
N PRO A 148 -4.12 -15.81 0.01
CA PRO A 148 -5.14 -15.39 -0.95
C PRO A 148 -4.65 -14.19 -1.76
N GLU A 149 -5.36 -13.87 -2.84
CA GLU A 149 -5.20 -12.58 -3.53
C GLU A 149 -5.79 -11.45 -2.66
N PRO A 150 -5.12 -10.28 -2.56
CA PRO A 150 -5.69 -9.10 -1.93
C PRO A 150 -6.96 -8.65 -2.68
N ALA A 151 -8.09 -8.65 -1.98
CA ALA A 151 -9.38 -8.19 -2.51
C ALA A 151 -10.38 -7.90 -1.37
N GLY A 152 -11.29 -6.95 -1.61
CA GLY A 152 -12.33 -6.57 -0.66
C GLY A 152 -11.73 -6.14 0.68
N LEU A 153 -12.06 -6.86 1.76
CA LEU A 153 -11.53 -6.61 3.11
C LEU A 153 -10.02 -6.89 3.26
N LEU A 154 -9.38 -7.49 2.26
CA LEU A 154 -7.94 -7.75 2.25
C LEU A 154 -7.24 -6.69 1.42
N ALA A 155 -6.83 -5.61 2.07
CA ALA A 155 -6.05 -4.54 1.45
C ALA A 155 -4.60 -5.01 1.18
N GLU A 156 -3.99 -4.43 0.14
CA GLU A 156 -2.55 -4.56 -0.15
C GLU A 156 -1.66 -4.10 1.02
N ARG A 157 -2.20 -3.18 1.81
CA ARG A 157 -1.55 -2.57 2.95
C ARG A 157 -2.60 -2.22 3.98
N PHE A 158 -2.33 -2.56 5.24
CA PHE A 158 -3.10 -2.14 6.38
C PHE A 158 -2.37 -1.01 7.09
N VAL A 159 -3.06 0.10 7.33
CA VAL A 159 -2.61 1.19 8.20
C VAL A 159 -3.34 1.05 9.52
N LEU A 160 -2.58 0.99 10.61
CA LEU A 160 -3.06 0.88 11.97
C LEU A 160 -2.75 2.21 12.65
N ARG A 161 -3.76 2.87 13.20
CA ARG A 161 -3.65 4.19 13.83
C ARG A 161 -4.03 4.11 15.29
N ARG A 162 -3.30 4.81 16.15
CA ARG A 162 -3.65 4.95 17.57
C ARG A 162 -4.65 6.09 17.75
N VAL A 163 -5.89 5.76 18.14
CA VAL A 163 -6.99 6.71 18.37
C VAL A 163 -7.56 6.51 19.77
N GLY A 164 -7.61 7.56 20.59
CA GLY A 164 -8.09 7.48 21.97
C GLY A 164 -7.33 6.45 22.81
N GLY A 165 -6.01 6.35 22.60
CA GLY A 165 -5.12 5.40 23.28
C GLY A 165 -5.18 3.95 22.75
N ARG A 166 -6.09 3.62 21.82
CA ARG A 166 -6.28 2.27 21.28
C ARG A 166 -5.85 2.19 19.82
N TRP A 167 -5.30 1.06 19.40
CA TRP A 167 -5.00 0.79 18.00
C TRP A 167 -6.25 0.38 17.23
N ARG A 168 -6.41 0.91 16.02
CA ARG A 168 -7.51 0.61 15.09
C ARG A 168 -7.00 0.57 13.65
N ILE A 169 -7.70 -0.14 12.78
CA ILE A 169 -7.44 -0.21 11.34
C ILE A 169 -8.03 1.04 10.69
N ALA A 170 -7.20 1.71 9.90
CA ALA A 170 -7.47 3.00 9.29
C ALA A 170 -7.54 2.98 7.77
N ALA A 171 -6.79 2.09 7.14
CA ALA A 171 -6.76 1.84 5.70
C ALA A 171 -6.30 0.39 5.46
#